data_AF-A0A4Z0A9T5-F1
#
_entry.id   AF-A0A4Z0A9T5-F1
#
_cell.length_a   1.000
_cell.length_b   1.000
_cell.length_c   1.000
_cell.angle_alpha   90.00
_cell.angle_beta   90.00
_cell.angle_gamma   90.00
#
_symmetry.space_group_name_H-M   'P 1'
#
loop_
_entity.id
_entity.type
_entity.pdbx_description
1 polymer ?
#
loop_
_entity_poly.entity_id
_entity_poly.type
_entity_poly.pdbx_seq_one_letter_code
_entity_poly.pdbx_strand_id
1 'polypeptide(L)'
;MSFRCEHCGTENNEVQMAGQIRPEGTMYTARILARSDLDRQVVKSETSTVIIPEYELTIPPSKGQLTTVEGIIRDVVRDLSLDQPLRRIQDEPTYTKIQSLIDKLRLILADDVDEEAEENKNEIGEVKTASASQSDKPMPAFTIKIDDPAGNSFIEFKENMADPKWNLRMYHRTREQNVALGLVAADEQTDSAEAQVSGNQDAQSKGDEAGREFAVGPDGRSEEIFEFPGDVIIMSTNCERCGYRDNEIKSGTAISEKGTRITLKVEDTEDLSRDLLKSETAGLTVPEINLVLQPGTLGGRFTTLEGILDQIYEELSEKAFVTGDSGTTDAFESFLAKLKLIKNVEKPFTLILDDPLSNSHLQNPYAPDPDPNMTVLNAWANKAGLIPSDAQFTDVYGLDDELLAMVPQPVKAVVLLFPIRGALKTARKAEDERLRAEGQVPIDPTLIWIKQTISNACGTMGLLHSLMNSNVAIAPESPLAKFIDEAKGKTPEERAHLLETTPLFADIHADAASSGQTAPPENLDTDLHFTCFVQAPTASARETQTETGEMRIIELDGDRDGPIDRGKSTDFLKDVAAYIRDHVIPQSPSLELSMVALAAPLD
;
A
#
# COMPACT_ATOMS: atom_id res chain seq x y z
N MET A 1 -22.67 -3.06 1.01
CA MET A 1 -23.43 -2.98 -0.25
C MET A 1 -24.68 -3.83 -0.16
N SER A 2 -25.84 -3.25 -0.40
CA SER A 2 -27.10 -3.99 -0.57
C SER A 2 -27.38 -4.09 -2.08
N PHE A 3 -27.29 -5.28 -2.65
CA PHE A 3 -27.54 -5.57 -4.06
C PHE A 3 -28.67 -6.57 -4.18
N ARG A 4 -29.63 -6.31 -5.07
CA ARG A 4 -30.67 -7.27 -5.44
C ARG A 4 -30.86 -7.20 -6.95
N CYS A 5 -30.62 -8.31 -7.64
CA CYS A 5 -30.85 -8.41 -9.08
C CYS A 5 -32.30 -8.82 -9.35
N GLU A 6 -33.10 -7.94 -9.94
CA GLU A 6 -34.50 -8.24 -10.28
C GLU A 6 -34.65 -9.29 -11.40
N HIS A 7 -33.58 -9.58 -12.14
CA HIS A 7 -33.63 -10.50 -13.28
C HIS A 7 -33.24 -11.94 -12.93
N CYS A 8 -32.32 -12.14 -11.97
CA CYS A 8 -31.90 -13.48 -11.53
C CYS A 8 -32.17 -13.77 -10.05
N GLY A 9 -32.69 -12.81 -9.30
CA GLY A 9 -33.03 -12.96 -7.88
C GLY A 9 -31.85 -12.97 -6.93
N THR A 10 -30.61 -12.79 -7.42
CA THR A 10 -29.41 -12.76 -6.57
C THR A 10 -29.44 -11.55 -5.64
N GLU A 11 -29.34 -11.79 -4.34
CA GLU A 11 -29.28 -10.78 -3.30
C GLU A 11 -27.95 -10.84 -2.53
N ASN A 12 -27.40 -9.68 -2.17
CA ASN A 12 -26.19 -9.52 -1.36
C ASN A 12 -26.40 -8.37 -0.37
N ASN A 13 -26.16 -8.60 0.92
CA ASN A 13 -26.30 -7.62 2.00
C ASN A 13 -25.00 -7.47 2.81
N GLU A 14 -23.85 -7.67 2.16
CA GLU A 14 -22.52 -7.58 2.75
C GLU A 14 -22.22 -6.16 3.26
N VAL A 15 -21.68 -6.04 4.46
CA VAL A 15 -21.29 -4.76 5.07
C VAL A 15 -19.79 -4.75 5.25
N GLN A 16 -19.13 -3.85 4.53
CA GLN A 16 -17.71 -3.54 4.71
C GLN A 16 -17.59 -2.37 5.67
N MET A 17 -16.78 -2.52 6.71
CA MET A 17 -16.60 -1.48 7.72
C MET A 17 -15.44 -0.56 7.30
N ALA A 18 -15.75 0.66 6.85
CA ALA A 18 -14.76 1.67 6.45
C ALA A 18 -14.31 2.59 7.61
N GLY A 19 -14.84 2.39 8.82
CA GLY A 19 -14.54 3.24 9.98
C GLY A 19 -13.33 2.77 10.79
N GLN A 20 -12.63 3.71 11.42
CA GLN A 20 -11.54 3.41 12.36
C GLN A 20 -12.02 2.47 13.48
N ILE A 21 -11.20 1.48 13.81
CA ILE A 21 -11.46 0.58 14.94
C ILE A 21 -11.63 1.43 16.21
N ARG A 22 -12.76 1.25 16.91
CA ARG A 22 -13.07 2.07 18.08
C ARG A 22 -12.05 1.84 19.21
N PRO A 23 -11.86 2.80 20.12
CA PRO A 23 -10.92 2.65 21.24
C PRO A 23 -11.31 1.52 22.22
N GLU A 24 -12.59 1.16 22.27
CA GLU A 24 -13.13 0.11 23.14
C GLU A 24 -13.94 -0.90 22.31
N GLY A 25 -13.88 -2.17 22.72
CA GLY A 25 -14.78 -3.20 22.20
C GLY A 25 -16.20 -2.99 22.74
N THR A 26 -17.18 -3.50 22.01
CA THR A 26 -18.60 -3.36 22.39
C THR A 26 -19.27 -4.72 22.51
N MET A 27 -20.01 -4.91 23.59
CA MET A 27 -20.89 -6.05 23.78
C MET A 27 -22.34 -5.55 23.83
N TYR A 28 -23.10 -5.86 22.78
CA TYR A 28 -24.53 -5.64 22.76
C TYR A 28 -25.25 -6.85 23.33
N THR A 29 -26.26 -6.63 24.16
CA THR A 29 -27.14 -7.66 24.68
C THR A 29 -28.59 -7.25 24.43
N ALA A 30 -29.33 -8.05 23.67
CA ALA A 30 -30.76 -7.86 23.45
C ALA A 30 -31.55 -9.07 23.96
N ARG A 31 -32.58 -8.81 24.78
CA ARG A 31 -33.52 -9.81 25.29
C ARG A 31 -34.71 -9.89 24.34
N ILE A 32 -34.86 -11.03 23.68
CA ILE A 32 -35.94 -11.30 22.73
C ILE A 32 -37.10 -11.90 23.52
N LEU A 33 -38.12 -11.08 23.79
CA LEU A 33 -39.29 -11.47 24.60
C LEU A 33 -40.55 -11.63 23.74
N ALA A 34 -40.64 -10.88 22.65
CA ALA A 34 -41.76 -10.92 21.71
C ALA A 34 -41.25 -11.15 20.28
N ARG A 35 -42.10 -11.70 19.41
CA ARG A 35 -41.74 -11.95 18.00
C ARG A 35 -41.40 -10.70 17.23
N SER A 36 -42.00 -9.56 17.57
CA SER A 36 -41.59 -8.29 16.97
C SER A 36 -40.14 -7.93 17.29
N ASP A 37 -39.56 -8.45 18.38
CA ASP A 37 -38.13 -8.20 18.70
C ASP A 37 -37.20 -8.93 17.73
N LEU A 38 -37.70 -9.87 16.93
CA LEU A 38 -36.95 -10.54 15.85
C LEU A 38 -36.66 -9.59 14.67
N ASP A 39 -37.48 -8.56 14.48
CA ASP A 39 -37.33 -7.57 13.39
C ASP A 39 -36.21 -6.55 13.65
N ARG A 40 -35.58 -6.57 14.84
CA ARG A 40 -34.50 -5.64 15.17
C ARG A 40 -33.39 -5.76 14.14
N GLN A 41 -33.02 -4.64 13.54
CA GLN A 41 -31.89 -4.58 12.63
C GLN A 41 -30.59 -4.84 13.38
N VAL A 42 -29.73 -5.66 12.77
CA VAL A 42 -28.43 -6.05 13.29
C VAL A 42 -27.38 -5.76 12.23
N VAL A 43 -26.42 -4.91 12.58
CA VAL A 43 -25.18 -4.76 11.85
C VAL A 43 -24.16 -5.67 12.53
N LYS A 44 -23.81 -6.77 11.88
CA LYS A 44 -22.79 -7.70 12.33
C LYS A 44 -21.47 -7.31 11.65
N SER A 45 -20.44 -6.97 12.43
CA SER A 45 -19.10 -6.73 11.88
C SER A 45 -18.37 -8.05 11.62
N GLU A 46 -17.31 -7.96 10.82
CA GLU A 46 -16.46 -9.11 10.45
C GLU A 46 -15.81 -9.78 11.68
N THR A 47 -15.48 -8.97 12.69
CA THR A 47 -14.79 -9.37 13.92
C THR A 47 -15.74 -9.78 15.05
N SER A 48 -17.06 -9.71 14.81
CA SER A 48 -18.05 -9.94 15.87
C SER A 48 -18.41 -11.40 16.04
N THR A 49 -18.58 -11.79 17.31
CA THR A 49 -19.07 -13.11 17.72
C THR A 49 -20.49 -12.98 18.23
N VAL A 50 -21.41 -13.79 17.70
CA VAL A 50 -22.81 -13.81 18.16
C VAL A 50 -23.00 -14.99 19.11
N ILE A 51 -23.56 -14.73 20.29
CA ILE A 51 -23.74 -15.73 21.35
C ILE A 51 -25.21 -15.78 21.75
N ILE A 52 -25.80 -16.97 21.74
CA ILE A 52 -27.14 -17.25 22.28
C ILE A 52 -27.00 -18.28 23.41
N PRO A 53 -26.86 -17.81 24.68
CA PRO A 53 -26.55 -18.68 25.81
C PRO A 53 -27.57 -19.79 26.05
N GLU A 54 -28.86 -19.51 25.86
CA GLU A 54 -29.95 -20.46 26.12
C GLU A 54 -29.93 -21.68 25.17
N TYR A 55 -29.28 -21.54 24.02
CA TYR A 55 -29.11 -22.61 23.02
C TYR A 55 -27.66 -23.10 22.91
N GLU A 56 -26.76 -22.65 23.79
CA GLU A 56 -25.32 -22.94 23.74
C GLU A 56 -24.71 -22.66 22.35
N LEU A 57 -25.25 -21.68 21.63
CA LEU A 57 -24.87 -21.36 20.26
C LEU A 57 -23.88 -20.19 20.27
N THR A 58 -22.74 -20.39 19.61
CA THR A 58 -21.74 -19.35 19.36
C THR A 58 -21.40 -19.34 17.89
N ILE A 59 -21.66 -18.21 17.23
CA ILE A 59 -21.36 -17.97 15.82
C ILE A 59 -20.04 -17.18 15.78
N PRO A 60 -18.97 -17.75 15.22
CA PRO A 60 -17.66 -17.09 15.18
C PRO A 60 -17.65 -15.88 14.22
N PRO A 61 -16.57 -15.08 14.26
CA PRO A 61 -16.31 -14.02 13.28
C PRO A 61 -16.47 -14.53 11.84
N SER A 62 -17.22 -13.77 11.05
CA SER A 62 -17.53 -14.07 9.64
C SER A 62 -17.90 -12.77 8.95
N LYS A 63 -17.95 -12.76 7.60
CA LYS A 63 -18.23 -11.58 6.78
C LYS A 63 -19.31 -10.65 7.37
N GLY A 64 -19.07 -9.35 7.27
CA GLY A 64 -19.99 -8.35 7.81
C GLY A 64 -21.33 -8.40 7.06
N GLN A 65 -22.43 -8.30 7.80
CA GLN A 65 -23.78 -8.40 7.24
C GLN A 65 -24.76 -7.46 7.94
N LEU A 66 -25.63 -6.85 7.15
CA LEU A 66 -26.81 -6.14 7.63
C LEU A 66 -27.99 -7.11 7.55
N THR A 67 -28.51 -7.49 8.70
CA THR A 67 -29.57 -8.50 8.80
C THR A 67 -30.51 -8.14 9.96
N THR A 68 -31.43 -9.02 10.32
CA THR A 68 -32.24 -8.91 11.54
C THR A 68 -31.91 -10.05 12.49
N VAL A 69 -32.42 -9.98 13.73
CA VAL A 69 -32.31 -11.12 14.66
C VAL A 69 -32.96 -12.38 14.07
N GLU A 70 -34.08 -12.23 13.34
CA GLU A 70 -34.69 -13.31 12.55
C GLU A 70 -33.73 -13.86 11.48
N GLY A 71 -33.10 -12.97 10.71
CA GLY A 71 -32.18 -13.34 9.64
C GLY A 71 -30.99 -14.16 10.14
N ILE A 72 -30.38 -13.77 11.26
CA ILE A 72 -29.29 -14.55 11.88
C ILE A 72 -29.75 -15.98 12.23
N ILE A 73 -30.96 -16.13 12.78
CA ILE A 73 -31.48 -17.45 13.15
C ILE A 73 -31.81 -18.28 11.90
N ARG A 74 -32.36 -17.65 10.85
CA ARG A 74 -32.62 -18.32 9.57
C ARG A 74 -31.35 -18.80 8.90
N ASP A 75 -30.30 -17.99 8.88
CA ASP A 75 -29.01 -18.36 8.32
C ASP A 75 -28.42 -19.57 9.06
N VAL A 76 -28.45 -19.56 10.39
CA VAL A 76 -28.01 -20.71 11.21
C VAL A 76 -28.82 -21.97 10.90
N VAL A 77 -30.15 -21.85 10.78
CA VAL A 77 -31.01 -22.99 10.44
C VAL A 77 -30.68 -23.52 9.06
N ARG A 78 -30.52 -22.66 8.05
CA ARG A 78 -30.16 -23.05 6.68
C ARG A 78 -28.82 -23.78 6.65
N ASP A 79 -27.79 -23.19 7.24
CA ASP A 79 -26.42 -23.70 7.20
C ASP A 79 -26.28 -25.02 7.96
N LEU A 80 -26.97 -25.16 9.10
CA LEU A 80 -27.00 -26.43 9.83
C LEU A 80 -27.83 -27.49 9.11
N SER A 81 -28.90 -27.13 8.40
CA SER A 81 -29.82 -28.07 7.74
C SER A 81 -29.26 -28.67 6.44
N LEU A 82 -28.48 -27.91 5.66
CA LEU A 82 -27.96 -28.35 4.36
C LEU A 82 -27.20 -29.69 4.42
N ASP A 83 -26.41 -29.90 5.47
CA ASP A 83 -25.59 -31.12 5.64
C ASP A 83 -26.28 -32.24 6.41
N GLN A 84 -27.47 -32.00 6.99
CA GLN A 84 -28.17 -32.99 7.82
C GLN A 84 -28.43 -34.33 7.10
N PRO A 85 -28.79 -34.39 5.80
CA PRO A 85 -28.97 -35.65 5.09
C PRO A 85 -27.69 -36.50 5.03
N LEU A 86 -26.53 -35.86 4.88
CA LEU A 86 -25.23 -36.52 4.84
C LEU A 86 -24.80 -36.97 6.25
N ARG A 87 -24.96 -36.09 7.25
CA ARG A 87 -24.66 -36.38 8.67
C ARG A 87 -25.49 -37.56 9.19
N ARG A 88 -26.75 -37.70 8.77
CA ARG A 88 -27.61 -38.83 9.13
C ARG A 88 -27.03 -40.19 8.73
N ILE A 89 -26.25 -40.24 7.64
CA ILE A 89 -25.65 -41.48 7.11
C ILE A 89 -24.27 -41.72 7.73
N GLN A 90 -23.48 -40.67 7.95
CA GLN A 90 -22.09 -40.77 8.38
C GLN A 90 -21.91 -40.79 9.91
N ASP A 91 -22.73 -40.01 10.65
CA ASP A 91 -22.61 -39.83 12.11
C ASP A 91 -23.99 -39.52 12.74
N GLU A 92 -24.75 -40.58 13.01
CA GLU A 92 -26.11 -40.53 13.58
C GLU A 92 -26.21 -39.84 14.96
N PRO A 93 -25.27 -40.04 15.92
CA PRO A 93 -25.25 -39.29 17.17
C PRO A 93 -25.17 -37.77 16.99
N THR A 94 -24.31 -37.29 16.09
CA THR A 94 -24.14 -35.85 15.83
C THR A 94 -25.36 -35.27 15.11
N TYR A 95 -25.90 -36.01 14.13
CA TYR A 95 -27.15 -35.66 13.46
C TYR A 95 -28.29 -35.40 14.46
N THR A 96 -28.48 -36.28 15.43
CA THR A 96 -29.57 -36.17 16.42
C THR A 96 -29.46 -34.91 17.29
N LYS A 97 -28.24 -34.55 17.69
CA LYS A 97 -27.98 -33.34 18.49
C LYS A 97 -28.25 -32.07 17.69
N ILE A 98 -27.77 -32.01 16.45
CA ILE A 98 -27.94 -30.85 15.58
C ILE A 98 -29.41 -30.70 15.16
N GLN A 99 -30.10 -31.82 14.88
CA GLN A 99 -31.52 -31.80 14.56
C GLN A 99 -32.35 -31.23 15.72
N SER A 100 -32.06 -31.66 16.97
CA SER A 100 -32.74 -31.12 18.15
C SER A 100 -32.52 -29.61 18.34
N LEU A 101 -31.37 -29.08 17.91
CA LEU A 101 -31.11 -27.64 17.92
C LEU A 101 -31.89 -26.92 16.80
N ILE A 102 -31.89 -27.47 15.57
CA ILE A 102 -32.66 -26.94 14.44
C ILE A 102 -34.14 -26.85 14.79
N ASP A 103 -34.73 -27.90 15.38
CA ASP A 103 -36.15 -27.94 15.75
C ASP A 103 -36.50 -26.85 16.78
N LYS A 104 -35.60 -26.57 17.72
CA LYS A 104 -35.75 -25.48 18.70
C LYS A 104 -35.68 -24.10 18.04
N LEU A 105 -34.83 -23.91 17.04
CA LEU A 105 -34.71 -22.64 16.29
C LEU A 105 -35.89 -22.43 15.33
N ARG A 106 -36.39 -23.50 14.69
CA ARG A 106 -37.62 -23.46 13.86
C ARG A 106 -38.84 -23.04 14.70
N LEU A 107 -38.93 -23.45 15.97
CA LEU A 107 -39.98 -22.99 16.89
C LEU A 107 -39.97 -21.45 17.08
N ILE A 108 -38.77 -20.83 17.09
CA ILE A 108 -38.63 -19.37 17.14
C ILE A 108 -39.12 -18.75 15.84
N LEU A 109 -38.76 -19.32 14.69
CA LEU A 109 -39.15 -18.81 13.37
C LEU A 109 -40.64 -19.04 13.04
N ALA A 110 -41.33 -19.90 13.79
CA ALA A 110 -42.73 -20.30 13.56
C ALA A 110 -42.98 -21.03 12.22
N ASP A 111 -41.91 -21.53 11.59
CA ASP A 111 -41.98 -22.38 10.41
C ASP A 111 -42.70 -23.68 10.77
N ASP A 112 -43.74 -24.05 10.00
CA ASP A 112 -44.46 -25.29 10.23
C ASP A 112 -43.58 -26.49 9.85
N VAL A 113 -43.44 -27.45 10.77
CA VAL A 113 -42.59 -28.65 10.63
C VAL A 113 -43.05 -29.55 9.47
N ASP A 114 -44.23 -29.28 8.88
CA ASP A 114 -44.88 -30.08 7.84
C ASP A 114 -44.60 -29.61 6.40
N GLU A 115 -43.84 -28.53 6.16
CA GLU A 115 -43.52 -28.08 4.78
C GLU A 115 -42.43 -28.93 4.08
N GLU A 116 -41.81 -29.89 4.76
CA GLU A 116 -40.92 -30.88 4.12
C GLU A 116 -41.70 -31.97 3.33
N ALA A 117 -43.05 -31.95 3.32
CA ALA A 117 -43.88 -32.91 2.59
C ALA A 117 -44.34 -32.48 1.18
N GLU A 118 -44.08 -31.24 0.74
CA GLU A 118 -44.52 -30.72 -0.58
C GLU A 118 -43.36 -30.45 -1.57
N GLU A 119 -42.20 -31.12 -1.45
CA GLU A 119 -41.12 -31.07 -2.46
C GLU A 119 -41.44 -31.82 -3.78
N ASN A 120 -42.67 -31.76 -4.29
CA ASN A 120 -43.00 -32.42 -5.56
C ASN A 120 -43.97 -31.65 -6.48
N LYS A 121 -43.90 -30.33 -6.49
CA LYS A 121 -44.47 -29.53 -7.59
C LYS A 121 -43.49 -28.47 -8.09
N ASN A 122 -42.99 -28.73 -9.29
CA ASN A 122 -42.35 -27.75 -10.17
C ASN A 122 -43.28 -26.56 -10.42
N GLU A 123 -43.16 -25.48 -9.65
CA GLU A 123 -43.53 -24.13 -10.08
C GLU A 123 -42.49 -23.13 -9.55
N ILE A 124 -41.81 -22.44 -10.46
CA ILE A 124 -40.87 -21.36 -10.18
C ILE A 124 -41.70 -20.12 -9.82
N GLY A 125 -41.98 -19.95 -8.53
CA GLY A 125 -42.65 -18.78 -7.97
C GLY A 125 -42.04 -18.44 -6.61
N GLU A 126 -41.86 -17.14 -6.33
CA GLU A 126 -41.25 -16.62 -5.10
C GLU A 126 -41.78 -17.33 -3.83
N VAL A 127 -40.88 -17.99 -3.09
CA VAL A 127 -41.16 -18.44 -1.72
C VAL A 127 -41.26 -17.18 -0.85
N LYS A 128 -42.48 -16.65 -0.69
CA LYS A 128 -42.76 -15.60 0.29
C LYS A 128 -42.74 -16.21 1.68
N THR A 129 -41.57 -16.29 2.29
CA THR A 129 -41.47 -16.58 3.73
C THR A 129 -42.20 -15.48 4.49
N ALA A 130 -43.30 -15.82 5.16
CA ALA A 130 -43.99 -14.88 6.03
C ALA A 130 -43.05 -14.48 7.17
N SER A 131 -42.91 -13.18 7.44
CA SER A 131 -42.04 -12.70 8.53
C SER A 131 -42.52 -13.28 9.87
N ALA A 132 -41.59 -13.87 10.63
CA ALA A 132 -41.87 -14.54 11.90
C ALA A 132 -42.47 -13.60 12.96
N SER A 133 -42.39 -12.28 12.74
CA SER A 133 -42.99 -11.23 13.56
C SER A 133 -44.53 -11.18 13.48
N GLN A 134 -45.13 -11.72 12.43
CA GLN A 134 -46.59 -11.66 12.17
C GLN A 134 -47.35 -12.92 12.63
N SER A 135 -46.66 -13.90 13.23
CA SER A 135 -47.25 -15.17 13.68
C SER A 135 -47.75 -15.11 15.14
N ASP A 136 -48.95 -15.65 15.40
CA ASP A 136 -49.56 -15.71 16.74
C ASP A 136 -49.08 -16.92 17.60
N LYS A 137 -48.10 -17.70 17.12
CA LYS A 137 -47.60 -18.89 17.84
C LYS A 137 -46.75 -18.49 19.08
N PRO A 138 -46.82 -19.20 20.22
CA PRO A 138 -45.98 -18.90 21.39
C PRO A 138 -44.49 -19.09 21.06
N MET A 139 -43.63 -18.20 21.58
CA MET A 139 -42.18 -18.21 21.34
C MET A 139 -41.42 -18.28 22.67
N PRO A 140 -40.38 -19.12 22.79
CA PRO A 140 -39.49 -19.08 23.96
C PRO A 140 -38.69 -17.77 23.98
N ALA A 141 -38.52 -17.19 25.16
CA ALA A 141 -37.66 -16.03 25.35
C ALA A 141 -36.19 -16.46 25.36
N PHE A 142 -35.33 -15.68 24.72
CA PHE A 142 -33.88 -15.92 24.69
C PHE A 142 -33.10 -14.59 24.63
N THR A 143 -31.80 -14.68 24.86
CA THR A 143 -30.91 -13.52 24.85
C THR A 143 -29.91 -13.65 23.72
N ILE A 144 -29.83 -12.64 22.86
CA ILE A 144 -28.76 -12.54 21.86
C ILE A 144 -27.70 -11.56 22.36
N LYS A 145 -26.44 -11.98 22.29
CA LYS A 145 -25.28 -11.13 22.59
C LYS A 145 -24.42 -11.03 21.35
N ILE A 146 -23.97 -9.82 21.02
CA ILE A 146 -23.01 -9.57 19.96
C ILE A 146 -21.79 -8.95 20.60
N ASP A 147 -20.70 -9.72 20.63
CA ASP A 147 -19.42 -9.32 21.16
C ASP A 147 -18.51 -8.91 20.01
N ASP A 148 -18.20 -7.62 19.92
CA ASP A 148 -17.40 -7.06 18.84
C ASP A 148 -16.19 -6.30 19.38
N PRO A 149 -14.99 -6.89 19.31
CA PRO A 149 -13.75 -6.24 19.67
C PRO A 149 -13.47 -4.96 18.88
N ALA A 150 -13.94 -4.85 17.62
CA ALA A 150 -13.71 -3.65 16.81
C ALA A 150 -14.68 -2.49 17.14
N GLY A 151 -15.77 -2.78 17.84
CA GLY A 151 -16.78 -1.80 18.27
C GLY A 151 -17.73 -1.33 17.17
N ASN A 152 -17.75 -1.96 16.00
CA ASN A 152 -18.48 -1.49 14.82
C ASN A 152 -19.85 -2.17 14.63
N SER A 153 -20.13 -3.22 15.38
CA SER A 153 -21.43 -3.89 15.39
C SER A 153 -22.52 -3.02 16.02
N PHE A 154 -23.76 -3.31 15.70
CA PHE A 154 -24.92 -2.61 16.24
C PHE A 154 -26.15 -3.52 16.26
N ILE A 155 -26.97 -3.40 17.30
CA ILE A 155 -28.32 -3.96 17.35
C ILE A 155 -29.28 -2.81 17.58
N GLU A 156 -30.34 -2.74 16.79
CA GLU A 156 -31.39 -1.73 16.92
C GLU A 156 -32.09 -1.82 18.29
N PHE A 157 -32.19 -0.67 18.96
CA PHE A 157 -33.07 -0.47 20.10
C PHE A 157 -34.45 -0.03 19.60
N LYS A 158 -35.52 -0.46 20.29
CA LYS A 158 -36.87 -0.05 19.89
C LYS A 158 -37.27 1.25 20.57
N GLU A 159 -37.88 2.14 19.79
CA GLU A 159 -38.35 3.49 20.19
C GLU A 159 -37.22 4.47 20.55
N ASN A 160 -36.42 4.19 21.59
CA ASN A 160 -35.33 5.04 22.04
C ASN A 160 -34.23 4.26 22.78
N MET A 161 -33.10 4.92 23.08
CA MET A 161 -31.94 4.31 23.76
C MET A 161 -32.23 3.83 25.21
N ALA A 162 -33.41 4.09 25.76
CA ALA A 162 -33.83 3.59 27.08
C ALA A 162 -34.62 2.27 27.00
N ASP A 163 -34.45 1.50 25.92
CA ASP A 163 -35.06 0.19 25.74
C ASP A 163 -34.64 -0.79 26.86
N PRO A 164 -35.57 -1.25 27.72
CA PRO A 164 -35.25 -2.11 28.86
C PRO A 164 -34.81 -3.53 28.44
N LYS A 165 -35.00 -3.91 27.17
CA LYS A 165 -34.59 -5.19 26.61
C LYS A 165 -33.21 -5.12 25.96
N TRP A 166 -32.60 -3.94 25.86
CA TRP A 166 -31.36 -3.70 25.15
C TRP A 166 -30.29 -3.14 26.09
N ASN A 167 -29.05 -3.58 25.94
CA ASN A 167 -27.92 -3.09 26.70
C ASN A 167 -26.67 -3.05 25.83
N LEU A 168 -25.90 -1.97 25.96
CA LEU A 168 -24.56 -1.85 25.42
C LEU A 168 -23.58 -1.77 26.59
N ARG A 169 -22.57 -2.64 26.57
CA ARG A 169 -21.42 -2.58 27.46
C ARG A 169 -20.17 -2.38 26.62
N MET A 170 -19.40 -1.34 26.93
CA MET A 170 -18.08 -1.13 26.35
C MET A 170 -17.03 -1.77 27.26
N TYR A 171 -15.96 -2.32 26.67
CA TYR A 171 -14.88 -2.97 27.42
C TYR A 171 -13.52 -2.68 26.79
N HIS A 172 -12.48 -2.66 27.63
CA HIS A 172 -11.11 -2.61 27.14
C HIS A 172 -10.72 -3.96 26.54
N ARG A 173 -10.23 -3.91 25.30
CA ARG A 173 -9.77 -5.09 24.56
C ARG A 173 -8.64 -5.78 25.28
N THR A 174 -8.63 -7.10 25.23
CA THR A 174 -7.48 -7.90 25.66
C THR A 174 -6.35 -7.77 24.65
N ARG A 175 -5.12 -8.14 25.05
CA ARG A 175 -3.98 -8.18 24.12
C ARG A 175 -4.26 -9.10 22.93
N GLU A 176 -4.83 -10.27 23.18
CA GLU A 176 -5.21 -11.22 22.12
C GLU A 176 -6.19 -10.59 21.12
N GLN A 177 -7.15 -9.81 21.61
CA GLN A 177 -8.09 -9.07 20.74
C GLN A 177 -7.40 -7.95 19.96
N ASN A 178 -6.44 -7.24 20.56
CA ASN A 178 -5.67 -6.22 19.84
C ASN A 178 -4.78 -6.83 18.75
N VAL A 179 -4.18 -7.99 18.99
CA VAL A 179 -3.42 -8.73 17.98
C VAL A 179 -4.33 -9.20 16.84
N ALA A 180 -5.50 -9.78 17.18
CA ALA A 180 -6.47 -10.23 16.18
C ALA A 180 -7.06 -9.08 15.33
N LEU A 181 -7.09 -7.86 15.88
CA LEU A 181 -7.51 -6.64 15.19
C LEU A 181 -6.37 -5.93 14.45
N GLY A 182 -5.13 -6.46 14.50
CA GLY A 182 -3.97 -5.84 13.87
C GLY A 182 -3.48 -4.55 14.55
N LEU A 183 -3.90 -4.28 15.79
CA LEU A 183 -3.51 -3.09 16.55
C LEU A 183 -2.15 -3.25 17.25
N VAL A 184 -1.70 -4.48 17.47
CA VAL A 184 -0.43 -4.83 18.16
C VAL A 184 0.16 -6.05 17.46
N ALA A 185 1.47 -6.05 17.19
CA ALA A 185 2.15 -7.21 16.62
C ALA A 185 2.23 -8.36 17.64
N ALA A 186 2.13 -9.62 17.18
CA ALA A 186 2.12 -10.79 18.06
C ALA A 186 3.38 -10.91 18.95
N ASP A 187 4.51 -10.39 18.47
CA ASP A 187 5.85 -10.61 19.02
C ASP A 187 6.32 -9.58 20.07
N GLU A 188 5.52 -8.57 20.40
CA GLU A 188 5.91 -7.58 21.42
C GLU A 188 5.87 -8.17 22.86
N GLN A 189 6.98 -8.67 23.39
CA GLN A 189 7.07 -9.00 24.83
C GLN A 189 7.07 -7.71 25.67
N THR A 190 6.13 -7.59 26.60
CA THR A 190 6.04 -6.42 27.50
C THR A 190 6.69 -6.75 28.85
N ASP A 191 7.80 -6.07 29.15
CA ASP A 191 8.19 -5.81 30.53
C ASP A 191 7.31 -4.67 31.05
N SER A 192 6.54 -4.96 32.10
CA SER A 192 5.63 -4.02 32.72
C SER A 192 6.39 -2.98 33.57
N ALA A 193 6.43 -1.74 33.12
CA ALA A 193 6.54 -0.58 33.99
C ALA A 193 5.82 0.60 33.34
N GLU A 194 4.89 1.19 34.10
CA GLU A 194 4.11 2.38 33.77
C GLU A 194 5.00 3.50 33.23
N ALA A 195 5.03 3.68 31.91
CA ALA A 195 5.56 4.86 31.27
C ALA A 195 4.42 5.86 31.12
N GLN A 196 4.51 6.93 31.91
CA GLN A 196 3.67 8.11 31.85
C GLN A 196 3.57 8.61 30.41
N VAL A 197 2.34 8.85 29.96
CA VAL A 197 2.03 9.63 28.77
C VAL A 197 2.55 11.06 29.00
N SER A 198 3.84 11.28 28.73
CA SER A 198 4.37 12.60 28.46
C SER A 198 3.98 12.93 27.03
N GLY A 199 2.97 13.78 26.89
CA GLY A 199 2.44 14.19 25.60
C GLY A 199 3.53 14.76 24.69
N ASN A 200 3.67 14.16 23.52
CA ASN A 200 4.04 14.89 22.33
C ASN A 200 2.75 15.32 21.64
N GLN A 201 2.71 16.61 21.35
CA GLN A 201 1.57 17.34 20.83
C GLN A 201 1.40 16.99 19.35
N ASP A 202 0.56 15.99 19.08
CA ASP A 202 -0.23 16.02 17.86
C ASP A 202 -1.39 16.98 18.06
N ALA A 203 -1.60 17.79 17.02
CA ALA A 203 -2.37 19.01 17.05
C ALA A 203 -3.73 18.86 17.75
N GLN A 204 -3.95 19.71 18.75
CA GLN A 204 -5.29 20.08 19.18
C GLN A 204 -6.10 20.51 17.95
N SER A 205 -7.06 19.69 17.54
CA SER A 205 -8.29 20.21 16.96
C SER A 205 -9.00 20.97 18.08
N LYS A 206 -8.62 22.25 18.24
CA LYS A 206 -9.56 23.20 18.81
C LYS A 206 -10.79 23.15 17.91
N GLY A 207 -11.91 22.76 18.52
CA GLY A 207 -13.20 22.86 17.88
C GLY A 207 -13.41 24.29 17.42
N ASP A 208 -13.45 24.44 16.10
CA ASP A 208 -14.38 25.32 15.43
C ASP A 208 -15.04 24.44 14.35
N GLU A 209 -16.37 24.41 14.36
CA GLU A 209 -17.21 23.68 13.41
C GLU A 209 -16.81 24.04 11.96
N ALA A 210 -16.24 23.08 11.22
CA ALA A 210 -16.10 23.17 9.76
C ALA A 210 -17.04 22.12 9.13
N GLY A 211 -17.97 22.59 8.30
CA GLY A 211 -19.26 21.95 8.03
C GLY A 211 -19.22 20.72 7.13
N ARG A 212 -20.04 19.72 7.49
CA ARG A 212 -20.67 18.81 6.53
C ARG A 212 -21.64 19.62 5.68
N GLU A 213 -21.24 20.05 4.49
CA GLU A 213 -22.18 20.62 3.53
C GLU A 213 -22.75 19.52 2.62
N PHE A 214 -24.00 19.13 2.88
CA PHE A 214 -24.87 18.57 1.85
C PHE A 214 -25.26 19.70 0.89
N ALA A 215 -24.50 19.92 -0.18
CA ALA A 215 -24.89 20.85 -1.22
C ALA A 215 -25.86 20.15 -2.19
N VAL A 216 -27.16 20.29 -1.95
CA VAL A 216 -28.16 19.98 -2.98
C VAL A 216 -28.17 21.14 -3.97
N GLY A 217 -27.59 20.92 -5.15
CA GLY A 217 -27.68 21.87 -6.25
C GLY A 217 -29.15 22.16 -6.63
N PRO A 218 -29.47 23.33 -7.23
CA PRO A 218 -30.84 23.72 -7.60
C PRO A 218 -31.57 22.74 -8.54
N ASP A 219 -30.83 21.76 -9.07
CA ASP A 219 -31.20 20.74 -10.05
C ASP A 219 -31.39 19.33 -9.46
N GLY A 220 -31.21 19.14 -8.14
CA GLY A 220 -31.56 17.89 -7.44
C GLY A 220 -30.54 16.76 -7.55
N ARG A 221 -29.25 17.08 -7.73
CA ARG A 221 -28.14 16.12 -7.68
C ARG A 221 -27.67 15.91 -6.24
N SER A 222 -27.41 14.66 -5.86
CA SER A 222 -26.74 14.29 -4.60
C SER A 222 -25.27 14.03 -4.88
N GLU A 223 -24.38 14.78 -4.23
CA GLU A 223 -22.92 14.63 -4.30
C GLU A 223 -22.43 14.07 -2.96
N GLU A 224 -21.68 12.96 -3.01
CA GLU A 224 -20.96 12.40 -1.85
C GLU A 224 -19.45 12.62 -2.02
N ILE A 225 -18.79 13.13 -0.97
CA ILE A 225 -17.36 13.48 -0.93
C ILE A 225 -16.63 12.50 0.01
N PHE A 226 -15.64 11.78 -0.51
CA PHE A 226 -14.76 10.89 0.25
C PHE A 226 -13.32 11.43 0.24
N GLU A 227 -12.68 11.56 1.41
CA GLU A 227 -11.29 12.00 1.59
C GLU A 227 -10.37 10.81 1.93
N PHE A 228 -9.27 10.63 1.19
CA PHE A 228 -8.25 9.60 1.40
C PHE A 228 -6.93 10.20 1.95
N PRO A 229 -6.01 9.38 2.52
CA PRO A 229 -4.68 9.85 2.90
C PRO A 229 -3.91 10.29 1.64
N GLY A 230 -3.63 11.58 1.54
CA GLY A 230 -3.13 12.22 0.32
C GLY A 230 -4.27 12.86 -0.49
N ASP A 231 -4.93 13.85 0.09
CA ASP A 231 -5.75 14.91 -0.53
C ASP A 231 -6.39 14.64 -1.92
N VAL A 232 -7.13 13.53 -2.06
CA VAL A 232 -7.97 13.21 -3.23
C VAL A 232 -9.42 13.04 -2.80
N ILE A 233 -10.31 13.74 -3.50
CA ILE A 233 -11.76 13.77 -3.37
C ILE A 233 -12.37 12.87 -4.44
N ILE A 234 -13.09 11.83 -4.03
CA ILE A 234 -13.93 11.06 -4.95
C ILE A 234 -15.36 11.60 -4.85
N MET A 235 -15.88 12.10 -5.98
CA MET A 235 -17.25 12.58 -6.15
C MET A 235 -18.06 11.52 -6.90
N SER A 236 -19.00 10.87 -6.21
CA SER A 236 -19.98 10.01 -6.89
C SER A 236 -21.28 10.78 -7.09
N THR A 237 -21.67 10.99 -8.35
CA THR A 237 -22.96 11.59 -8.71
C THR A 237 -23.91 10.49 -9.16
N ASN A 238 -25.06 10.39 -8.52
CA ASN A 238 -26.14 9.51 -8.95
C ASN A 238 -27.45 10.30 -9.06
N CYS A 239 -27.93 10.52 -10.28
CA CYS A 239 -29.17 11.24 -10.54
C CYS A 239 -30.35 10.27 -10.59
N GLU A 240 -31.18 10.27 -9.55
CA GLU A 240 -32.38 9.42 -9.44
C GLU A 240 -33.47 9.75 -10.48
N ARG A 241 -33.38 10.92 -11.14
CA ARG A 241 -34.41 11.38 -12.08
C ARG A 241 -34.14 10.99 -13.54
N CYS A 242 -32.87 10.94 -13.96
CA CYS A 242 -32.49 10.60 -15.34
C CYS A 242 -31.57 9.38 -15.44
N GLY A 243 -31.12 8.81 -14.32
CA GLY A 243 -30.23 7.64 -14.29
C GLY A 243 -28.77 7.95 -14.61
N TYR A 244 -28.39 9.23 -14.69
CA TYR A 244 -27.00 9.63 -14.88
C TYR A 244 -26.17 9.22 -13.66
N ARG A 245 -25.11 8.44 -13.89
CA ARG A 245 -24.15 8.00 -12.88
C ARG A 245 -22.75 8.43 -13.30
N ASP A 246 -22.01 8.99 -12.36
CA ASP A 246 -20.68 9.51 -12.59
C ASP A 246 -19.82 9.30 -11.35
N ASN A 247 -18.57 8.90 -11.54
CA ASN A 247 -17.59 8.75 -10.46
C ASN A 247 -16.37 9.55 -10.88
N GLU A 248 -16.26 10.76 -10.33
CA GLU A 248 -15.22 11.71 -10.68
C GLU A 248 -14.20 11.76 -9.53
N ILE A 249 -12.92 11.65 -9.85
CA ILE A 249 -11.84 11.76 -8.87
C ILE A 249 -11.17 13.12 -9.08
N LYS A 250 -11.19 13.98 -8.05
CA LYS A 250 -10.57 15.30 -8.04
C LYS A 250 -9.53 15.37 -6.94
N SER A 251 -8.41 16.02 -7.15
CA SER A 251 -7.52 16.36 -6.04
C SER A 251 -8.15 17.45 -5.16
N GLY A 252 -8.09 17.27 -3.84
CA GLY A 252 -8.47 18.28 -2.84
C GLY A 252 -7.40 19.35 -2.65
N THR A 253 -6.18 19.11 -3.15
CA THR A 253 -5.04 20.04 -3.16
C THR A 253 -4.95 20.86 -4.45
N ALA A 254 -4.03 21.82 -4.46
CA ALA A 254 -3.55 22.42 -5.70
C ALA A 254 -3.14 21.32 -6.69
N ILE A 255 -3.49 21.50 -7.97
CA ILE A 255 -3.06 20.63 -9.06
C ILE A 255 -1.56 20.41 -8.91
N SER A 256 -1.14 19.14 -8.80
CA SER A 256 0.27 18.80 -8.72
C SER A 256 1.01 19.43 -9.89
N GLU A 257 2.12 20.11 -9.63
CA GLU A 257 2.95 20.72 -10.68
C GLU A 257 3.58 19.65 -11.60
N LYS A 258 3.50 18.36 -11.22
CA LYS A 258 4.10 17.23 -11.93
C LYS A 258 3.12 16.05 -12.04
N GLY A 259 3.20 15.33 -13.15
CA GLY A 259 2.56 14.03 -13.32
C GLY A 259 3.35 12.90 -12.66
N THR A 260 2.67 11.80 -12.37
CA THR A 260 3.22 10.61 -11.72
C THR A 260 3.13 9.42 -12.66
N ARG A 261 4.25 8.73 -12.84
CA ARG A 261 4.32 7.50 -13.63
C ARG A 261 4.77 6.34 -12.76
N ILE A 262 3.90 5.35 -12.58
CA ILE A 262 4.13 4.18 -11.75
C ILE A 262 4.40 3.00 -12.67
N THR A 263 5.54 2.32 -12.46
CA THR A 263 5.89 1.09 -13.18
C THR A 263 5.97 -0.05 -12.18
N LEU A 264 5.13 -1.07 -12.36
CA LEU A 264 5.13 -2.29 -11.56
C LEU A 264 5.47 -3.48 -12.44
N LYS A 265 6.45 -4.28 -12.00
CA LYS A 265 6.69 -5.61 -12.57
C LYS A 265 5.82 -6.60 -11.80
N VAL A 266 4.85 -7.20 -12.49
CA VAL A 266 3.93 -8.20 -11.94
C VAL A 266 4.55 -9.57 -12.17
N GLU A 267 4.96 -10.23 -11.09
CA GLU A 267 5.59 -11.55 -11.15
C GLU A 267 4.70 -12.65 -10.53
N ASP A 268 3.93 -12.30 -9.50
CA ASP A 268 3.14 -13.24 -8.71
C ASP A 268 1.65 -12.89 -8.65
N THR A 269 0.81 -13.85 -8.26
CA THR A 269 -0.65 -13.64 -8.12
C THR A 269 -1.00 -12.63 -7.03
N GLU A 270 -0.15 -12.45 -6.02
CA GLU A 270 -0.33 -11.44 -4.98
C GLU A 270 -0.25 -10.02 -5.54
N ASP A 271 0.56 -9.78 -6.57
CA ASP A 271 0.65 -8.47 -7.24
C ASP A 271 -0.65 -8.06 -7.94
N LEU A 272 -1.49 -9.03 -8.33
CA LEU A 272 -2.81 -8.74 -8.91
C LEU A 272 -3.79 -8.19 -7.87
N SER A 273 -3.60 -8.52 -6.60
CA SER A 273 -4.48 -8.08 -5.52
C SER A 273 -4.24 -6.63 -5.07
N ARG A 274 -3.18 -5.99 -5.56
CA ARG A 274 -2.81 -4.62 -5.20
C ARG A 274 -3.92 -3.62 -5.55
N ASP A 275 -4.22 -2.73 -4.60
CA ASP A 275 -5.15 -1.63 -4.81
C ASP A 275 -4.58 -0.63 -5.83
N LEU A 276 -5.42 -0.26 -6.79
CA LEU A 276 -5.13 0.65 -7.89
C LEU A 276 -6.23 1.72 -7.95
N LEU A 277 -5.84 2.97 -7.71
CA LEU A 277 -6.60 4.16 -8.07
C LEU A 277 -6.14 4.64 -9.45
N LYS A 278 -7.00 4.54 -10.45
CA LYS A 278 -6.76 5.09 -11.78
C LYS A 278 -7.57 6.35 -11.97
N SER A 279 -6.90 7.50 -12.08
CA SER A 279 -7.56 8.77 -12.39
C SER A 279 -8.08 8.80 -13.84
N GLU A 280 -8.92 9.79 -14.13
CA GLU A 280 -9.38 10.04 -15.51
C GLU A 280 -8.25 10.49 -16.43
N THR A 281 -7.23 11.15 -15.90
CA THR A 281 -6.09 11.62 -16.69
C THR A 281 -5.01 10.57 -16.90
N ALA A 282 -5.07 9.44 -16.19
CA ALA A 282 -4.09 8.38 -16.29
C ALA A 282 -4.27 7.48 -17.53
N GLY A 283 -3.17 7.23 -18.25
CA GLY A 283 -3.02 6.14 -19.19
C GLY A 283 -2.51 4.87 -18.50
N LEU A 284 -2.82 3.70 -19.07
CA LEU A 284 -2.31 2.40 -18.59
C LEU A 284 -1.71 1.63 -19.76
N THR A 285 -0.48 1.16 -19.63
CA THR A 285 0.24 0.45 -20.69
C THR A 285 0.81 -0.88 -20.17
N VAL A 286 0.63 -1.96 -20.95
CA VAL A 286 1.32 -3.24 -20.76
C VAL A 286 2.09 -3.57 -22.05
N PRO A 287 3.40 -3.27 -22.11
CA PRO A 287 4.21 -3.40 -23.32
C PRO A 287 4.24 -4.81 -23.91
N GLU A 288 4.27 -5.85 -23.08
CA GLU A 288 4.43 -7.24 -23.49
C GLU A 288 3.26 -7.75 -24.35
N ILE A 289 2.07 -7.20 -24.13
CA ILE A 289 0.87 -7.53 -24.92
C ILE A 289 0.49 -6.40 -25.89
N ASN A 290 1.23 -5.29 -25.92
CA ASN A 290 0.91 -4.05 -26.65
C ASN A 290 -0.48 -3.49 -26.28
N LEU A 291 -0.85 -3.60 -25.00
CA LEU A 291 -2.07 -2.98 -24.49
C LEU A 291 -1.75 -1.53 -24.11
N VAL A 292 -2.48 -0.58 -24.69
CA VAL A 292 -2.37 0.84 -24.38
C VAL A 292 -3.76 1.40 -24.17
N LEU A 293 -4.06 1.82 -22.94
CA LEU A 293 -5.24 2.57 -22.57
C LEU A 293 -4.89 4.06 -22.54
N GLN A 294 -5.62 4.83 -23.33
CA GLN A 294 -5.48 6.27 -23.37
C GLN A 294 -6.16 6.92 -22.15
N PRO A 295 -5.70 8.10 -21.71
CA PRO A 295 -6.40 8.93 -20.73
C PRO A 295 -7.91 9.03 -21.05
N GLY A 296 -8.76 8.97 -20.02
CA GLY A 296 -10.22 8.95 -20.12
C GLY A 296 -10.83 7.56 -20.29
N THR A 297 -10.05 6.54 -20.65
CA THR A 297 -10.55 5.15 -20.75
C THR A 297 -10.45 4.46 -19.40
N LEU A 298 -11.57 3.94 -18.86
CA LEU A 298 -11.63 3.26 -17.55
C LEU A 298 -10.99 4.07 -16.39
N GLY A 299 -11.03 5.41 -16.47
CA GLY A 299 -10.54 6.29 -15.40
C GLY A 299 -11.61 6.61 -14.36
N GLY A 300 -11.22 7.26 -13.26
CA GLY A 300 -12.14 7.64 -12.19
C GLY A 300 -12.48 6.48 -11.24
N ARG A 301 -11.63 5.44 -11.17
CA ARG A 301 -11.96 4.18 -10.48
C ARG A 301 -10.90 3.79 -9.46
N PHE A 302 -11.39 3.32 -8.31
CA PHE A 302 -10.62 2.56 -7.34
C PHE A 302 -10.97 1.07 -7.49
N THR A 303 -9.97 0.24 -7.77
CA THR A 303 -10.11 -1.19 -8.07
C THR A 303 -8.82 -1.90 -7.68
N THR A 304 -8.73 -3.22 -7.83
CA THR A 304 -7.45 -3.95 -7.80
C THR A 304 -6.84 -4.04 -9.20
N LEU A 305 -5.56 -4.41 -9.29
CA LEU A 305 -4.86 -4.66 -10.55
C LEU A 305 -5.49 -5.82 -11.33
N GLU A 306 -6.01 -6.84 -10.64
CA GLU A 306 -6.87 -7.88 -11.22
C GLU A 306 -8.14 -7.28 -11.81
N GLY A 307 -8.87 -6.48 -11.01
CA GLY A 307 -10.17 -5.94 -11.39
C GLY A 307 -10.10 -5.02 -12.60
N ILE A 308 -9.02 -4.25 -12.77
CA ILE A 308 -8.85 -3.43 -13.97
C ILE A 308 -8.56 -4.28 -15.21
N LEU A 309 -7.76 -5.34 -15.10
CA LEU A 309 -7.47 -6.26 -16.20
C LEU A 309 -8.71 -7.08 -16.61
N ASP A 310 -9.54 -7.46 -15.64
CA ASP A 310 -10.84 -8.09 -15.87
C ASP A 310 -11.77 -7.19 -16.69
N GLN A 311 -11.94 -5.94 -16.26
CA GLN A 311 -12.78 -4.97 -16.96
C GLN A 311 -12.29 -4.69 -18.38
N ILE A 312 -10.97 -4.58 -18.57
CA ILE A 312 -10.38 -4.42 -19.90
C ILE A 312 -10.71 -5.63 -20.79
N TYR A 313 -10.62 -6.85 -20.24
CA TYR A 313 -10.95 -8.06 -20.99
C TYR A 313 -12.44 -8.11 -21.36
N GLU A 314 -13.33 -7.82 -20.42
CA GLU A 314 -14.78 -7.80 -20.65
C GLU A 314 -15.15 -6.78 -21.74
N GLU A 315 -14.73 -5.52 -21.59
CA GLU A 315 -15.04 -4.46 -22.55
C GLU A 315 -14.49 -4.74 -23.95
N LEU A 316 -13.26 -5.26 -24.05
CA LEU A 316 -12.67 -5.61 -25.34
C LEU A 316 -13.31 -6.84 -25.96
N SER A 317 -13.74 -7.82 -25.16
CA SER A 317 -14.42 -9.03 -25.65
C SER A 317 -15.83 -8.75 -26.17
N GLU A 318 -16.57 -7.81 -25.56
CA GLU A 318 -17.90 -7.40 -26.02
C GLU A 318 -17.84 -6.51 -27.26
N LYS A 319 -16.88 -5.56 -27.30
CA LYS A 319 -16.71 -4.61 -28.42
C LYS A 319 -16.03 -5.23 -29.65
N ALA A 320 -15.43 -6.42 -29.51
CA ALA A 320 -14.75 -7.18 -30.57
C ALA A 320 -15.59 -7.38 -31.85
N PHE A 321 -16.92 -7.33 -31.74
CA PHE A 321 -17.84 -7.67 -32.82
C PHE A 321 -18.43 -6.46 -33.57
N VAL A 322 -18.09 -5.21 -33.21
CA VAL A 322 -18.86 -4.03 -33.64
C VAL A 322 -18.16 -3.14 -34.69
N THR A 323 -16.86 -3.30 -34.98
CA THR A 323 -16.19 -2.41 -35.95
C THR A 323 -15.46 -3.19 -37.03
N GLY A 324 -16.03 -3.18 -38.23
CA GLY A 324 -15.66 -4.08 -39.32
C GLY A 324 -14.56 -3.57 -40.25
N ASP A 325 -13.66 -4.48 -40.59
CA ASP A 325 -13.27 -4.91 -41.93
C ASP A 325 -12.61 -6.31 -41.83
N SER A 326 -12.89 -7.17 -42.80
CA SER A 326 -12.82 -8.63 -42.65
C SER A 326 -11.40 -9.24 -42.75
N GLY A 327 -10.45 -8.81 -41.92
CA GLY A 327 -9.07 -9.33 -41.95
C GLY A 327 -8.30 -9.44 -40.62
N THR A 328 -8.87 -9.01 -39.48
CA THR A 328 -8.11 -8.82 -38.22
C THR A 328 -8.64 -9.60 -37.01
N THR A 329 -9.56 -10.55 -37.20
CA THR A 329 -10.09 -11.39 -36.10
C THR A 329 -9.00 -12.23 -35.45
N ASP A 330 -8.10 -12.83 -36.23
CA ASP A 330 -7.05 -13.72 -35.71
C ASP A 330 -6.04 -12.96 -34.84
N ALA A 331 -5.71 -11.71 -35.21
CA ALA A 331 -4.82 -10.86 -34.43
C ALA A 331 -5.46 -10.44 -33.10
N PHE A 332 -6.75 -10.11 -33.12
CA PHE A 332 -7.49 -9.72 -31.92
C PHE A 332 -7.74 -10.90 -30.98
N GLU A 333 -8.08 -12.08 -31.51
CA GLU A 333 -8.17 -13.33 -30.73
C GLU A 333 -6.82 -13.68 -30.10
N SER A 334 -5.71 -13.50 -30.83
CA SER A 334 -4.37 -13.71 -30.27
C SER A 334 -4.02 -12.70 -29.17
N PHE A 335 -4.53 -11.47 -29.26
CA PHE A 335 -4.36 -10.45 -28.22
C PHE A 335 -5.20 -10.78 -26.98
N LEU A 336 -6.47 -11.18 -27.14
CA LEU A 336 -7.31 -11.62 -26.03
C LEU A 336 -6.74 -12.87 -25.35
N ALA A 337 -6.13 -13.79 -26.10
CA ALA A 337 -5.42 -14.93 -25.54
C ALA A 337 -4.23 -14.49 -24.68
N LYS A 338 -3.42 -13.53 -25.16
CA LYS A 338 -2.31 -12.95 -24.38
C LYS A 338 -2.80 -12.22 -23.12
N LEU A 339 -3.89 -11.46 -23.23
CA LEU A 339 -4.52 -10.78 -22.10
C LEU A 339 -4.99 -11.79 -21.05
N LYS A 340 -5.55 -12.93 -21.47
CA LYS A 340 -5.94 -14.01 -20.56
C LYS A 340 -4.75 -14.67 -19.86
N LEU A 341 -3.62 -14.82 -20.54
CA LEU A 341 -2.39 -15.36 -19.95
C LEU A 341 -1.83 -14.45 -18.84
N ILE A 342 -1.85 -13.12 -19.04
CA ILE A 342 -1.37 -12.18 -18.02
C ILE A 342 -2.34 -12.05 -16.84
N LYS A 343 -3.66 -12.18 -17.07
CA LYS A 343 -4.67 -12.21 -16.00
C LYS A 343 -4.46 -13.37 -15.02
N ASN A 344 -3.92 -14.49 -15.49
CA ASN A 344 -3.60 -15.64 -14.66
C ASN A 344 -2.16 -15.61 -14.11
N VAL A 345 -1.37 -14.57 -14.42
CA VAL A 345 0.08 -14.46 -14.13
C VAL A 345 0.86 -15.69 -14.63
N GLU A 346 0.46 -16.28 -15.76
CA GLU A 346 1.22 -17.39 -16.37
C GLU A 346 2.56 -16.90 -16.96
N LYS A 347 2.69 -15.59 -17.17
CA LYS A 347 3.92 -14.90 -17.58
C LYS A 347 4.05 -13.57 -16.85
N PRO A 348 5.25 -13.23 -16.34
CA PRO A 348 5.51 -11.91 -15.80
C PRO A 348 5.31 -10.83 -16.84
N PHE A 349 4.77 -9.69 -16.43
CA PHE A 349 4.53 -8.54 -17.31
C PHE A 349 4.73 -7.22 -16.57
N THR A 350 4.91 -6.14 -17.33
CA THR A 350 5.14 -4.81 -16.77
C THR A 350 3.89 -3.97 -16.95
N LEU A 351 3.35 -3.45 -15.85
CA LEU A 351 2.24 -2.50 -15.87
C LEU A 351 2.76 -1.08 -15.63
N ILE A 352 2.45 -0.18 -16.55
CA ILE A 352 2.85 1.22 -16.49
C ILE A 352 1.58 2.07 -16.39
N LEU A 353 1.44 2.80 -15.29
CA LEU A 353 0.38 3.79 -15.08
C LEU A 353 1.00 5.18 -15.21
N ASP A 354 0.55 5.97 -16.18
CA ASP A 354 1.11 7.30 -16.47
C ASP A 354 0.03 8.36 -16.30
N ASP A 355 0.09 9.12 -15.21
CA ASP A 355 -0.90 10.13 -14.84
C ASP A 355 -0.31 11.55 -14.83
N PRO A 356 -0.62 12.38 -15.86
CA PRO A 356 -0.16 13.75 -15.95
C PRO A 356 -0.54 14.66 -14.78
N LEU A 357 -1.61 14.35 -14.04
CA LEU A 357 -2.07 15.15 -12.89
C LEU A 357 -1.72 14.54 -11.54
N SER A 358 -1.02 13.39 -11.52
CA SER A 358 -0.60 12.72 -10.29
C SER A 358 -1.74 12.38 -9.31
N ASN A 359 -2.91 12.01 -9.84
CA ASN A 359 -4.09 11.65 -9.06
C ASN A 359 -4.32 10.12 -8.99
N SER A 360 -3.35 9.34 -9.46
CA SER A 360 -3.42 7.88 -9.50
C SER A 360 -2.47 7.28 -8.48
N HIS A 361 -2.85 6.13 -7.93
CA HIS A 361 -2.14 5.46 -6.85
C HIS A 361 -2.12 3.96 -7.09
N LEU A 362 -1.01 3.30 -6.77
CA LEU A 362 -0.88 1.85 -6.79
C LEU A 362 -0.27 1.41 -5.46
N GLN A 363 -0.89 0.44 -4.81
CA GLN A 363 -0.51 -0.01 -3.48
C GLN A 363 0.87 -0.67 -3.50
N ASN A 364 1.70 -0.21 -2.57
CA ASN A 364 2.91 -0.91 -2.15
C ASN A 364 2.54 -1.80 -0.95
N PRO A 365 2.47 -3.13 -1.10
CA PRO A 365 2.12 -4.05 -0.01
C PRO A 365 3.21 -4.13 1.06
N TYR A 366 4.44 -3.70 0.74
CA TYR A 366 5.56 -3.67 1.67
C TYR A 366 5.66 -2.34 2.43
N ALA A 367 4.75 -1.39 2.22
CA ALA A 367 4.80 -0.10 2.89
C ALA A 367 4.83 -0.25 4.43
N PRO A 368 5.73 0.47 5.14
CA PRO A 368 6.54 1.61 4.68
C PRO A 368 7.83 1.24 3.92
N ASP A 369 8.19 -0.04 3.82
CA ASP A 369 9.37 -0.53 3.12
C ASP A 369 9.26 -0.38 1.59
N PRO A 370 10.37 -0.14 0.87
CA PRO A 370 10.35 0.09 -0.57
C PRO A 370 10.10 -1.23 -1.29
N ASP A 371 9.16 -1.25 -2.24
CA ASP A 371 8.89 -2.45 -3.00
C ASP A 371 10.11 -2.82 -3.87
N PRO A 372 10.69 -4.02 -3.74
CA PRO A 372 11.81 -4.48 -4.57
C PRO A 372 11.47 -4.51 -6.07
N ASN A 373 10.18 -4.64 -6.41
CA ASN A 373 9.66 -4.57 -7.78
C ASN A 373 9.28 -3.14 -8.22
N MET A 374 9.47 -2.13 -7.35
CA MET A 374 9.39 -0.70 -7.65
C MET A 374 10.63 0.08 -7.17
N THR A 375 11.83 -0.13 -7.73
CA THR A 375 12.97 0.78 -7.49
C THR A 375 13.91 0.99 -8.69
N VAL A 376 14.21 2.26 -8.98
CA VAL A 376 15.02 2.72 -10.13
C VAL A 376 16.53 2.55 -9.88
N LEU A 377 16.98 2.78 -8.64
CA LEU A 377 18.39 2.78 -8.25
C LEU A 377 19.00 1.37 -8.24
N ASN A 378 18.29 0.39 -7.67
CA ASN A 378 18.71 -1.01 -7.67
C ASN A 378 18.74 -1.58 -9.09
N ALA A 379 17.75 -1.25 -9.92
CA ALA A 379 17.74 -1.64 -11.34
C ALA A 379 18.96 -1.08 -12.10
N TRP A 380 19.31 0.19 -11.89
CA TRP A 380 20.51 0.79 -12.47
C TRP A 380 21.79 0.10 -11.98
N ALA A 381 21.93 -0.09 -10.67
CA ALA A 381 23.13 -0.68 -10.05
C ALA A 381 23.36 -2.12 -10.51
N ASN A 382 22.31 -2.93 -10.60
CA ASN A 382 22.38 -4.30 -11.07
C ASN A 382 22.77 -4.38 -12.55
N LYS A 383 22.22 -3.52 -13.41
CA LYS A 383 22.63 -3.40 -14.82
C LYS A 383 24.08 -2.93 -14.96
N ALA A 384 24.53 -2.02 -14.09
CA ALA A 384 25.90 -1.54 -14.07
C ALA A 384 26.89 -2.64 -13.62
N GLY A 385 26.45 -3.60 -12.81
CA GLY A 385 27.20 -4.80 -12.45
C GLY A 385 27.23 -5.14 -10.96
N LEU A 386 26.45 -4.45 -10.12
CA LEU A 386 26.29 -4.83 -8.71
C LEU A 386 25.67 -6.22 -8.59
N ILE A 387 26.20 -7.05 -7.70
CA ILE A 387 25.63 -8.37 -7.40
C ILE A 387 24.57 -8.20 -6.29
N PRO A 388 23.27 -8.47 -6.56
CA PRO A 388 22.17 -8.20 -5.61
C PRO A 388 22.27 -8.95 -4.28
N SER A 389 22.98 -10.07 -4.25
CA SER A 389 23.19 -10.88 -3.05
C SER A 389 24.31 -10.35 -2.14
N ASP A 390 25.05 -9.32 -2.56
CA ASP A 390 26.12 -8.71 -1.75
C ASP A 390 25.72 -7.34 -1.19
N ALA A 391 25.03 -6.51 -1.96
CA ALA A 391 24.51 -5.23 -1.49
C ALA A 391 23.34 -4.71 -2.33
N GLN A 392 22.51 -3.88 -1.73
CA GLN A 392 21.37 -3.19 -2.35
C GLN A 392 21.21 -1.78 -1.77
N PHE A 393 20.60 -0.88 -2.53
CA PHE A 393 20.18 0.43 -2.03
C PHE A 393 18.86 0.30 -1.27
N THR A 394 18.84 0.82 -0.05
CA THR A 394 17.70 0.87 0.87
C THR A 394 17.46 2.32 1.29
N ASP A 395 16.21 2.71 1.45
CA ASP A 395 15.86 4.05 1.93
C ASP A 395 16.25 4.24 3.40
N VAL A 396 16.57 5.48 3.76
CA VAL A 396 16.78 5.87 5.16
C VAL A 396 15.68 6.83 5.57
N TYR A 397 14.75 6.33 6.38
CA TYR A 397 13.51 7.04 6.77
C TYR A 397 13.72 8.24 7.69
N GLY A 398 14.81 8.25 8.45
CA GLY A 398 15.12 9.33 9.37
C GLY A 398 16.53 9.26 9.92
N LEU A 399 16.92 10.29 10.67
CA LEU A 399 18.28 10.48 11.21
C LEU A 399 18.37 10.20 12.72
N ASP A 400 17.27 9.78 13.35
CA ASP A 400 17.24 9.29 14.72
C ASP A 400 17.70 7.83 14.81
N ASP A 401 18.16 7.43 16.00
CA ASP A 401 18.77 6.11 16.20
C ASP A 401 17.82 4.94 15.90
N GLU A 402 16.51 5.11 16.05
CA GLU A 402 15.50 4.07 15.81
C GLU A 402 15.31 3.84 14.30
N LEU A 403 15.12 4.92 13.53
CA LEU A 403 14.98 4.83 12.07
C LEU A 403 16.28 4.42 11.38
N LEU A 404 17.44 4.83 11.90
CA LEU A 404 18.73 4.37 11.38
C LEU A 404 18.96 2.87 11.65
N ALA A 405 18.39 2.32 12.73
CA ALA A 405 18.52 0.90 13.05
C ALA A 405 17.71 -0.01 12.10
N MET A 406 16.74 0.54 11.35
CA MET A 406 16.00 -0.19 10.32
C MET A 406 16.85 -0.46 9.07
N VAL A 407 17.93 0.30 8.85
CA VAL A 407 18.80 0.12 7.69
C VAL A 407 19.66 -1.13 7.87
N PRO A 408 19.63 -2.08 6.92
CA PRO A 408 20.43 -3.30 6.99
C PRO A 408 21.92 -3.01 7.17
N GLN A 409 22.60 -3.86 7.93
CA GLN A 409 24.03 -3.73 8.21
C GLN A 409 24.82 -4.87 7.56
N PRO A 410 26.07 -4.63 7.11
CA PRO A 410 26.79 -3.36 7.16
C PRO A 410 26.39 -2.38 6.05
N VAL A 411 26.34 -1.08 6.38
CA VAL A 411 26.22 -0.01 5.37
C VAL A 411 27.59 0.30 4.76
N LYS A 412 27.65 0.29 3.42
CA LYS A 412 28.87 0.45 2.63
C LYS A 412 29.02 1.86 2.04
N ALA A 413 27.92 2.52 1.67
CA ALA A 413 27.88 3.91 1.21
C ALA A 413 26.53 4.56 1.52
N VAL A 414 26.47 5.89 1.50
CA VAL A 414 25.23 6.67 1.64
C VAL A 414 25.17 7.69 0.52
N VAL A 415 24.04 7.77 -0.19
CA VAL A 415 23.78 8.77 -1.22
C VAL A 415 22.69 9.71 -0.71
N LEU A 416 22.96 11.01 -0.77
CA LEU A 416 22.09 12.07 -0.28
C LEU A 416 21.66 12.97 -1.43
N LEU A 417 20.34 13.17 -1.57
CA LEU A 417 19.72 14.18 -2.40
C LEU A 417 19.32 15.38 -1.55
N PHE A 418 19.71 16.59 -1.98
CA PHE A 418 19.37 17.82 -1.27
C PHE A 418 19.38 19.04 -2.19
N PRO A 419 18.64 20.12 -1.89
CA PRO A 419 18.66 21.34 -2.69
C PRO A 419 19.90 22.20 -2.38
N ILE A 420 20.63 22.60 -3.41
CA ILE A 420 21.76 23.53 -3.36
C ILE A 420 21.25 24.95 -3.64
N ARG A 421 20.65 25.57 -2.62
CA ARG A 421 20.13 26.95 -2.67
C ARG A 421 20.75 27.84 -1.60
N GLY A 422 20.70 29.15 -1.82
CA GLY A 422 20.96 30.18 -0.80
C GLY A 422 22.24 30.01 0.03
N ALA A 423 22.07 29.82 1.35
CA ALA A 423 23.16 29.77 2.32
C ALA A 423 24.09 28.57 2.09
N LEU A 424 23.53 27.38 1.80
CA LEU A 424 24.30 26.17 1.57
C LEU A 424 25.20 26.29 0.34
N LYS A 425 24.70 26.85 -0.76
CA LYS A 425 25.50 27.10 -1.98
C LYS A 425 26.70 28.02 -1.68
N THR A 426 26.46 29.07 -0.90
CA THR A 426 27.51 30.03 -0.49
C THR A 426 28.54 29.36 0.42
N ALA A 427 28.09 28.56 1.38
CA ALA A 427 28.95 27.85 2.31
C ALA A 427 29.83 26.80 1.62
N ARG A 428 29.28 26.01 0.69
CA ARG A 428 30.06 25.03 -0.10
C ARG A 428 31.18 25.70 -0.89
N LYS A 429 30.89 26.84 -1.55
CA LYS A 429 31.91 27.60 -2.28
C LYS A 429 33.01 28.16 -1.37
N ALA A 430 32.61 28.73 -0.22
CA ALA A 430 33.57 29.23 0.76
C ALA A 430 34.44 28.11 1.35
N GLU A 431 33.85 26.92 1.55
CA GLU A 431 34.57 25.73 1.97
C GLU A 431 35.60 25.29 0.92
N ASP A 432 35.25 25.25 -0.37
CA ASP A 432 36.19 24.90 -1.44
C ASP A 432 37.35 25.88 -1.53
N GLU A 433 37.08 27.18 -1.41
CA GLU A 433 38.12 28.22 -1.38
C GLU A 433 39.06 28.05 -0.17
N ARG A 434 38.52 27.72 1.01
CA ARG A 434 39.31 27.42 2.21
C ARG A 434 40.16 26.18 2.00
N LEU A 435 39.58 25.08 1.51
CA LEU A 435 40.28 23.83 1.27
C LEU A 435 41.40 23.98 0.23
N ARG A 436 41.20 24.82 -0.79
CA ARG A 436 42.23 25.14 -1.78
C ARG A 436 43.40 25.94 -1.19
N ALA A 437 43.13 26.81 -0.21
CA ALA A 437 44.14 27.66 0.42
C ALA A 437 44.89 26.95 1.56
N GLU A 438 44.19 26.20 2.40
CA GLU A 438 44.70 25.62 3.64
C GLU A 438 45.02 24.12 3.52
N GLY A 439 44.45 23.45 2.52
CA GLY A 439 44.49 21.99 2.39
C GLY A 439 43.50 21.29 3.32
N GLN A 440 43.50 19.96 3.28
CA GLN A 440 42.76 19.08 4.18
C GLN A 440 43.62 17.89 4.62
N VAL A 441 43.08 17.08 5.52
CA VAL A 441 43.67 15.79 5.89
C VAL A 441 43.91 14.97 4.60
N PRO A 442 45.08 14.34 4.43
CA PRO A 442 45.35 13.50 3.27
C PRO A 442 44.30 12.38 3.10
N ILE A 443 43.67 12.36 1.93
CA ILE A 443 42.62 11.39 1.54
C ILE A 443 43.27 10.15 0.91
N ASP A 444 42.68 8.97 1.10
CA ASP A 444 43.18 7.71 0.52
C ASP A 444 43.29 7.83 -1.01
N PRO A 445 44.51 7.70 -1.59
CA PRO A 445 44.70 7.81 -3.03
C PRO A 445 44.04 6.69 -3.85
N THR A 446 43.55 5.62 -3.21
CA THR A 446 42.79 4.58 -3.92
C THR A 446 41.36 5.01 -4.25
N LEU A 447 40.86 6.08 -3.64
CA LEU A 447 39.51 6.58 -3.92
C LEU A 447 39.41 7.10 -5.35
N ILE A 448 38.41 6.61 -6.06
CA ILE A 448 38.07 7.03 -7.40
C ILE A 448 37.03 8.13 -7.31
N TRP A 449 37.51 9.37 -7.34
CA TRP A 449 36.70 10.56 -7.54
C TRP A 449 36.68 10.93 -9.03
N ILE A 450 35.52 11.39 -9.49
CA ILE A 450 35.23 11.76 -10.89
C ILE A 450 34.60 13.14 -10.86
N LYS A 451 35.17 14.09 -11.61
CA LYS A 451 34.59 15.44 -11.74
C LYS A 451 33.30 15.35 -12.55
N GLN A 452 32.24 16.02 -12.12
CA GLN A 452 31.02 16.11 -12.92
C GLN A 452 31.19 17.19 -13.99
N THR A 453 31.05 16.80 -15.25
CA THR A 453 31.07 17.68 -16.42
C THR A 453 29.79 17.58 -17.25
N ILE A 454 28.98 16.54 -17.00
CA ILE A 454 27.69 16.29 -17.63
C ILE A 454 26.59 16.90 -16.74
N SER A 455 25.79 17.79 -17.33
CA SER A 455 24.63 18.38 -16.63
C SER A 455 23.62 17.30 -16.25
N ASN A 456 23.06 17.37 -15.05
CA ASN A 456 22.07 16.43 -14.51
C ASN A 456 22.50 14.97 -14.41
N ALA A 457 23.80 14.69 -14.47
CA ALA A 457 24.34 13.35 -14.22
C ALA A 457 24.60 13.08 -12.74
N CYS A 458 24.27 13.99 -11.82
CA CYS A 458 24.62 13.89 -10.40
C CYS A 458 24.12 12.59 -9.75
N GLY A 459 22.93 12.08 -10.12
CA GLY A 459 22.44 10.78 -9.65
C GLY A 459 23.33 9.61 -10.08
N THR A 460 23.69 9.55 -11.37
CA THR A 460 24.65 8.56 -11.90
C THR A 460 26.02 8.70 -11.24
N MET A 461 26.46 9.92 -10.98
CA MET A 461 27.73 10.19 -10.29
C MET A 461 27.70 9.66 -8.86
N GLY A 462 26.62 9.90 -8.11
CA GLY A 462 26.43 9.37 -6.77
C GLY A 462 26.48 7.84 -6.74
N LEU A 463 25.81 7.18 -7.70
CA LEU A 463 25.84 5.73 -7.84
C LEU A 463 27.23 5.21 -8.21
N LEU A 464 27.91 5.82 -9.19
CA LEU A 464 29.28 5.44 -9.55
C LEU A 464 30.25 5.62 -8.38
N HIS A 465 30.23 6.78 -7.71
CA HIS A 465 31.07 7.03 -6.54
C HIS A 465 30.79 6.04 -5.42
N SER A 466 29.52 5.68 -5.17
CA SER A 466 29.17 4.69 -4.15
C SER A 466 29.73 3.31 -4.50
N LEU A 467 29.47 2.79 -5.70
CA LEU A 467 29.85 1.43 -6.09
C LEU A 467 31.36 1.26 -6.29
N MET A 468 32.04 2.28 -6.83
CA MET A 468 33.49 2.21 -7.11
C MET A 468 34.35 2.33 -5.86
N ASN A 469 33.83 2.94 -4.79
CA ASN A 469 34.57 3.20 -3.56
C ASN A 469 34.05 2.40 -2.35
N SER A 470 33.02 1.58 -2.55
CA SER A 470 32.52 0.63 -1.55
C SER A 470 33.09 -0.75 -1.79
N ASN A 471 33.28 -1.52 -0.73
CA ASN A 471 33.67 -2.94 -0.84
C ASN A 471 32.46 -3.80 -1.25
N VAL A 472 31.98 -3.61 -2.48
CA VAL A 472 30.89 -4.38 -3.10
C VAL A 472 31.40 -5.35 -4.15
N ALA A 473 30.69 -6.47 -4.30
CA ALA A 473 30.95 -7.44 -5.33
C ALA A 473 30.40 -6.94 -6.67
N ILE A 474 31.31 -6.69 -7.62
CA ILE A 474 30.98 -6.29 -8.99
C ILE A 474 31.18 -7.48 -9.93
N ALA A 475 30.16 -7.78 -10.73
CA ALA A 475 30.21 -8.83 -11.73
C ALA A 475 31.38 -8.60 -12.71
N PRO A 476 32.22 -9.61 -12.98
CA PRO A 476 33.29 -9.51 -13.98
C PRO A 476 32.74 -9.12 -15.35
N GLU A 477 33.51 -8.36 -16.14
CA GLU A 477 33.14 -7.89 -17.48
C GLU A 477 31.88 -7.00 -17.57
N SER A 478 31.31 -6.62 -16.42
CA SER A 478 30.21 -5.67 -16.34
C SER A 478 30.62 -4.27 -16.83
N PRO A 479 29.66 -3.41 -17.22
CA PRO A 479 29.95 -2.02 -17.57
C PRO A 479 30.78 -1.29 -16.53
N LEU A 480 30.46 -1.47 -15.25
CA LEU A 480 31.20 -0.86 -14.15
C LEU A 480 32.60 -1.44 -13.99
N ALA A 481 32.79 -2.75 -14.11
CA ALA A 481 34.11 -3.38 -14.03
C ALA A 481 35.07 -2.83 -15.11
N LYS A 482 34.58 -2.74 -16.36
CA LYS A 482 35.35 -2.18 -17.49
C LYS A 482 35.69 -0.72 -17.26
N PHE A 483 34.72 0.06 -16.80
CA PHE A 483 34.95 1.47 -16.51
C PHE A 483 35.98 1.68 -15.38
N ILE A 484 35.92 0.89 -14.31
CA ILE A 484 36.92 0.93 -13.23
C ILE A 484 38.32 0.63 -13.78
N ASP A 485 38.45 -0.38 -14.64
CA ASP A 485 39.74 -0.74 -15.24
C ASP A 485 40.30 0.36 -16.16
N GLU A 486 39.45 1.00 -16.96
CA GLU A 486 39.84 2.12 -17.83
C GLU A 486 40.13 3.40 -17.04
N ALA A 487 39.46 3.62 -15.90
CA ALA A 487 39.63 4.78 -15.03
C ALA A 487 40.91 4.72 -14.18
N LYS A 488 41.54 3.54 -14.05
CA LYS A 488 42.79 3.36 -13.27
C LYS A 488 43.91 4.24 -13.84
N GLY A 489 44.56 4.98 -12.94
CA GLY A 489 45.70 5.85 -13.28
C GLY A 489 45.34 7.15 -14.00
N LYS A 490 44.06 7.40 -14.29
CA LYS A 490 43.58 8.66 -14.87
C LYS A 490 43.35 9.74 -13.82
N THR A 491 43.51 11.01 -14.20
CA THR A 491 43.12 12.16 -13.36
C THR A 491 41.59 12.28 -13.25
N PRO A 492 41.04 13.03 -12.28
CA PRO A 492 39.59 13.24 -12.18
C PRO A 492 38.93 13.80 -13.44
N GLU A 493 39.60 14.70 -14.15
CA GLU A 493 39.12 15.29 -15.40
C GLU A 493 39.18 14.29 -16.56
N GLU A 494 40.23 13.46 -16.62
CA GLU A 494 40.32 12.38 -17.60
C GLU A 494 39.26 11.31 -17.37
N ARG A 495 38.90 11.02 -16.11
CA ARG A 495 37.78 10.12 -15.76
C ARG A 495 36.43 10.73 -16.15
N ALA A 496 36.26 12.04 -15.99
CA ALA A 496 35.06 12.74 -16.44
C ALA A 496 34.90 12.64 -17.96
N HIS A 497 35.98 12.90 -18.71
CA HIS A 497 35.98 12.77 -20.15
C HIS A 497 35.74 11.32 -20.62
N LEU A 498 36.25 10.34 -19.87
CA LEU A 498 35.96 8.92 -20.13
C LEU A 498 34.46 8.63 -19.95
N LEU A 499 33.84 9.15 -18.89
CA LEU A 499 32.41 8.98 -18.63
C LEU A 499 31.54 9.64 -19.70
N GLU A 500 31.95 10.79 -20.24
CA GLU A 500 31.26 11.47 -21.35
C GLU A 500 31.27 10.69 -22.66
N THR A 501 32.37 9.97 -22.93
CA THR A 501 32.63 9.34 -24.22
C THR A 501 32.31 7.86 -24.24
N THR A 502 32.16 7.23 -23.07
CA THR A 502 31.92 5.80 -22.97
C THR A 502 30.46 5.44 -23.28
N PRO A 503 30.21 4.42 -24.13
CA PRO A 503 28.86 3.91 -24.36
C PRO A 503 28.37 3.02 -23.21
N LEU A 504 29.24 2.65 -22.26
CA LEU A 504 28.98 1.62 -21.24
C LEU A 504 27.74 1.90 -20.38
N PHE A 505 27.44 3.18 -20.13
CA PHE A 505 26.32 3.59 -19.28
C PHE A 505 25.20 4.30 -20.05
N ALA A 506 25.35 4.50 -21.37
CA ALA A 506 24.40 5.29 -22.15
C ALA A 506 22.99 4.67 -22.12
N ASP A 507 22.89 3.37 -22.39
CA ASP A 507 21.64 2.63 -22.37
C ASP A 507 21.08 2.49 -20.94
N ILE A 508 21.96 2.27 -19.95
CA ILE A 508 21.56 2.10 -18.55
C ILE A 508 21.01 3.41 -17.97
N HIS A 509 21.62 4.54 -18.32
CA HIS A 509 21.17 5.87 -17.89
C HIS A 509 19.88 6.27 -18.59
N ALA A 510 19.74 6.01 -19.90
CA ALA A 510 18.49 6.26 -20.63
C ALA A 510 17.33 5.41 -20.09
N ASP A 511 17.59 4.13 -19.79
CA ASP A 511 16.62 3.23 -19.16
C ASP A 511 16.24 3.70 -17.74
N ALA A 512 17.21 4.12 -16.91
CA ALA A 512 16.93 4.61 -15.55
C ALA A 512 16.20 5.95 -15.54
N ALA A 513 16.55 6.86 -16.44
CA ALA A 513 15.87 8.14 -16.59
C ALA A 513 14.42 7.97 -17.09
N SER A 514 14.13 6.92 -17.85
CA SER A 514 12.78 6.60 -18.36
C SER A 514 11.96 5.68 -17.45
N SER A 515 12.61 4.98 -16.51
CA SER A 515 11.97 4.12 -15.50
C SER A 515 11.75 4.82 -14.14
N GLY A 516 12.24 6.06 -14.00
CA GLY A 516 11.95 6.96 -12.89
C GLY A 516 10.46 7.15 -12.61
N GLN A 517 10.07 7.32 -11.34
CA GLN A 517 8.69 7.62 -10.93
C GLN A 517 8.17 8.97 -11.48
N THR A 518 9.09 9.84 -11.92
CA THR A 518 8.81 11.15 -12.53
C THR A 518 9.34 11.18 -13.97
N ALA A 519 8.58 11.77 -14.90
CA ALA A 519 9.09 12.06 -16.23
C ALA A 519 10.35 12.96 -16.16
N PRO A 520 11.33 12.79 -17.06
CA PRO A 520 12.48 13.69 -17.14
C PRO A 520 11.98 15.14 -17.34
N PRO A 521 12.41 16.10 -16.51
CA PRO A 521 11.90 17.47 -16.59
C PRO A 521 12.30 18.11 -17.92
N GLU A 522 11.38 18.86 -18.55
CA GLU A 522 11.68 19.65 -19.76
C GLU A 522 12.70 20.76 -19.48
N ASN A 523 12.70 21.28 -18.25
CA ASN A 523 13.71 22.20 -17.75
C ASN A 523 14.78 21.43 -16.97
N LEU A 524 15.98 21.39 -17.55
CA LEU A 524 17.16 20.75 -16.97
C LEU A 524 17.78 21.59 -15.83
N ASP A 525 17.28 22.80 -15.56
CA ASP A 525 17.74 23.63 -14.44
C ASP A 525 17.09 23.16 -13.14
N THR A 526 17.76 22.23 -12.46
CA THR A 526 17.36 21.70 -11.15
C THR A 526 18.31 22.20 -10.07
N ASP A 527 17.76 22.63 -8.94
CA ASP A 527 18.55 22.98 -7.76
C ASP A 527 18.84 21.77 -6.87
N LEU A 528 18.28 20.59 -7.19
CA LEU A 528 18.49 19.35 -6.45
C LEU A 528 19.78 18.68 -6.90
N HIS A 529 20.55 18.19 -5.93
CA HIS A 529 21.86 17.59 -6.17
C HIS A 529 22.08 16.33 -5.35
N PHE A 530 22.73 15.35 -5.97
CA PHE A 530 23.16 14.13 -5.31
C PHE A 530 24.63 14.23 -4.89
N THR A 531 24.92 13.85 -3.65
CA THR A 531 26.27 13.62 -3.15
C THR A 531 26.40 12.22 -2.57
N CYS A 532 27.60 11.66 -2.56
CA CYS A 532 27.88 10.34 -2.04
C CYS A 532 28.84 10.43 -0.85
N PHE A 533 28.60 9.64 0.19
CA PHE A 533 29.49 9.43 1.31
C PHE A 533 29.99 7.99 1.30
N VAL A 534 31.28 7.80 1.55
CA VAL A 534 31.92 6.50 1.69
C VAL A 534 32.88 6.48 2.87
N GLN A 535 33.21 5.29 3.35
CA GLN A 535 34.18 5.09 4.41
C GLN A 535 35.54 4.70 3.82
N ALA A 536 36.62 5.41 4.18
CA ALA A 536 37.96 5.10 3.72
C ALA A 536 38.99 5.17 4.87
N PRO A 537 40.05 4.36 4.84
CA PRO A 537 41.11 4.46 5.84
C PRO A 537 41.92 5.75 5.65
N THR A 538 42.56 6.24 6.72
CA THR A 538 43.56 7.31 6.61
C THR A 538 44.64 6.98 5.57
N ALA A 539 45.10 7.98 4.79
CA ALA A 539 46.14 7.78 3.78
C ALA A 539 47.42 7.13 4.36
N SER A 540 47.79 7.48 5.60
CA SER A 540 48.94 6.92 6.32
C SER A 540 48.82 5.42 6.67
N ALA A 541 47.60 4.89 6.78
CA ALA A 541 47.39 3.47 7.07
C ALA A 541 47.81 2.57 5.90
N ARG A 542 47.69 3.07 4.67
CA ARG A 542 48.14 2.36 3.46
C ARG A 542 49.65 2.40 3.29
N GLU A 543 50.31 3.50 3.67
CA GLU A 543 51.77 3.63 3.62
C GLU A 543 52.49 2.67 4.59
N THR A 544 51.84 2.35 5.72
CA THR A 544 52.40 1.52 6.79
C THR A 544 52.02 0.03 6.71
N GLN A 545 51.14 -0.37 5.77
CA GLN A 545 50.57 -1.72 5.64
C GLN A 545 49.96 -2.28 6.94
N THR A 546 49.63 -1.44 7.92
CA THR A 546 48.94 -1.88 9.13
C THR A 546 47.43 -1.86 8.89
N GLU A 547 46.78 -3.02 8.97
CA GLU A 547 45.32 -3.20 8.79
C GLU A 547 44.45 -2.39 9.79
N THR A 548 45.05 -1.77 10.81
CA THR A 548 44.37 -1.03 11.89
C THR A 548 44.37 0.49 11.67
N GLY A 549 44.10 0.93 10.44
CA GLY A 549 43.96 2.35 10.13
C GLY A 549 42.66 2.94 10.67
N GLU A 550 42.69 4.18 11.15
CA GLU A 550 41.46 4.92 11.47
C GLU A 550 40.63 5.14 10.19
N MET A 551 39.34 4.83 10.26
CA MET A 551 38.38 5.04 9.17
C MET A 551 37.85 6.48 9.20
N ARG A 552 37.58 7.04 8.03
CA ARG A 552 37.14 8.42 7.84
C ARG A 552 36.00 8.48 6.83
N ILE A 553 35.13 9.47 7.01
CA ILE A 553 34.01 9.74 6.12
C ILE A 553 34.50 10.64 5.01
N ILE A 554 34.34 10.22 3.77
CA ILE A 554 34.72 11.01 2.60
C ILE A 554 33.47 11.35 1.81
N GLU A 555 33.22 12.65 1.62
CA GLU A 555 32.21 13.15 0.69
C GLU A 555 32.80 13.16 -0.74
N LEU A 556 32.11 12.47 -1.64
CA LEU A 556 32.40 12.39 -3.06
C LEU A 556 31.27 13.11 -3.80
N ASP A 557 31.57 14.34 -4.20
CA ASP A 557 30.68 15.17 -4.99
C ASP A 557 31.42 15.66 -6.24
N GLY A 558 30.90 15.37 -7.42
CA GLY A 558 31.51 15.76 -8.69
C GLY A 558 31.45 17.27 -8.97
N ASP A 559 30.55 18.02 -8.35
CA ASP A 559 30.45 19.49 -8.51
C ASP A 559 31.51 20.23 -7.68
N ARG A 560 32.11 19.57 -6.68
CA ARG A 560 33.17 20.14 -5.82
C ARG A 560 34.55 20.09 -6.46
N ASP A 561 35.53 20.76 -5.84
CA ASP A 561 36.92 20.81 -6.31
C ASP A 561 37.70 19.49 -6.12
N GLY A 562 37.15 18.56 -5.33
CA GLY A 562 37.74 17.27 -5.03
C GLY A 562 36.96 16.53 -3.94
N PRO A 563 37.41 15.32 -3.56
CA PRO A 563 36.85 14.61 -2.40
C PRO A 563 37.11 15.39 -1.12
N ILE A 564 36.19 15.34 -0.16
CA ILE A 564 36.27 16.12 1.09
C ILE A 564 36.20 15.21 2.30
N ASP A 565 37.16 15.38 3.22
CA ASP A 565 37.16 14.69 4.50
C ASP A 565 36.13 15.29 5.47
N ARG A 566 35.22 14.44 5.97
CA ARG A 566 34.16 14.82 6.94
C ARG A 566 34.44 14.36 8.36
N GLY A 567 35.64 13.83 8.62
CA GLY A 567 36.06 13.44 9.96
C GLY A 567 36.18 11.93 10.14
N LYS A 568 36.40 11.53 11.39
CA LYS A 568 36.60 10.15 11.81
C LYS A 568 35.27 9.41 11.77
N SER A 569 35.31 8.14 11.38
CA SER A 569 34.15 7.27 11.33
C SER A 569 34.32 6.10 12.29
N THR A 570 33.36 5.93 13.18
CA THR A 570 33.21 4.79 14.10
C THR A 570 32.00 3.95 13.75
N ASP A 571 30.87 4.59 13.45
CA ASP A 571 29.65 3.99 12.93
C ASP A 571 29.27 4.79 11.69
N PHE A 572 29.52 4.20 10.52
CA PHE A 572 29.48 4.94 9.26
C PHE A 572 28.12 5.59 9.00
N LEU A 573 27.01 4.86 9.20
CA LEU A 573 25.67 5.39 8.94
C LEU A 573 25.33 6.49 9.95
N LYS A 574 25.58 6.27 11.25
CA LYS A 574 25.26 7.25 12.29
C LYS A 574 26.10 8.51 12.18
N ASP A 575 27.38 8.37 11.85
CA ASP A 575 28.27 9.52 11.73
C ASP A 575 27.91 10.37 10.49
N VAL A 576 27.51 9.74 9.38
CA VAL A 576 26.98 10.45 8.19
C VAL A 576 25.67 11.15 8.53
N ALA A 577 24.74 10.46 9.20
CA ALA A 577 23.47 11.05 9.64
C ALA A 577 23.68 12.25 10.58
N ALA A 578 24.62 12.15 11.51
CA ALA A 578 25.00 13.24 12.40
C ALA A 578 25.56 14.44 11.62
N TYR A 579 26.48 14.20 10.67
CA TYR A 579 27.01 15.24 9.81
C TYR A 579 25.89 15.96 9.02
N ILE A 580 24.94 15.22 8.45
CA ILE A 580 23.82 15.78 7.69
C ILE A 580 22.91 16.62 8.58
N ARG A 581 22.53 16.10 9.75
CA ARG A 581 21.70 16.79 10.73
C ARG A 581 22.34 18.09 11.23
N ASP A 582 23.64 18.08 11.49
CA ASP A 582 24.32 19.18 12.16
C ASP A 582 24.87 20.24 11.17
N HIS A 583 25.15 19.84 9.93
CA HIS A 583 25.78 20.73 8.94
C HIS A 583 24.94 20.99 7.68
N VAL A 584 24.15 20.03 7.20
CA VAL A 584 23.39 20.17 5.94
C VAL A 584 21.99 20.73 6.20
N ILE A 585 21.22 20.11 7.08
CA ILE A 585 19.83 20.51 7.40
C ILE A 585 19.73 21.98 7.86
N PRO A 586 20.59 22.51 8.75
CA PRO A 586 20.46 23.89 9.22
C PRO A 586 20.71 24.92 8.11
N GLN A 587 21.44 24.56 7.07
CA GLN A 587 21.80 25.44 5.95
C GLN A 587 20.85 25.28 4.76
N SER A 588 20.07 24.20 4.74
CA SER A 588 19.03 23.91 3.74
C SER A 588 17.81 23.28 4.42
N PRO A 589 17.02 24.07 5.18
CA PRO A 589 15.79 23.60 5.81
C PRO A 589 14.71 23.42 4.74
N SER A 590 14.78 22.32 4.02
CA SER A 590 13.82 21.90 3.00
C SER A 590 13.32 20.49 3.31
N LEU A 591 12.08 20.21 2.94
CA LEU A 591 11.51 18.85 2.92
C LEU A 591 12.02 18.05 1.70
N GLU A 592 12.74 18.69 0.77
CA GLU A 592 13.29 18.07 -0.44
C GLU A 592 14.63 17.35 -0.18
N LEU A 593 14.76 16.66 0.96
CA LEU A 593 15.93 15.86 1.32
C LEU A 593 15.56 14.38 1.28
N SER A 594 16.37 13.58 0.60
CA SER A 594 16.22 12.12 0.55
C SER A 594 17.58 11.46 0.73
N MET A 595 17.62 10.36 1.47
CA MET A 595 18.85 9.64 1.77
C MET A 595 18.64 8.15 1.53
N VAL A 596 19.57 7.53 0.81
CA VAL A 596 19.59 6.10 0.55
C VAL A 596 20.93 5.51 0.96
N ALA A 597 20.91 4.32 1.54
CA ALA A 597 22.09 3.60 1.98
C ALA A 597 22.33 2.38 1.10
N LEU A 598 23.57 2.18 0.66
CA LEU A 598 24.02 0.93 0.05
C LEU A 598 24.39 -0.04 1.17
N ALA A 599 23.52 -1.00 1.44
CA ALA A 599 23.59 -1.90 2.57
C ALA A 599 23.62 -3.36 2.13
N ALA A 600 23.83 -4.30 3.07
CA ALA A 600 23.58 -5.71 2.82
C ALA A 600 22.10 -5.94 2.41
N PRO A 601 21.80 -6.95 1.57
CA PRO A 601 20.42 -7.30 1.27
C PRO A 601 19.66 -7.68 2.55
N LEU A 602 18.36 -7.38 2.59
CA LEU A 602 17.43 -7.90 3.61
C LEU A 602 17.25 -9.41 3.34
N ASP A 603 17.47 -10.24 4.37
CA ASP A 603 17.27 -11.70 4.32
C ASP A 603 15.79 -12.09 4.26
#